data_AF-A0A2L0UD73-F1
#
_entry.id   AF-A0A2L0UD73-F1
#
_cell.length_a   1.000
_cell.length_b   1.000
_cell.length_c   1.000
_cell.angle_alpha   90.00
_cell.angle_beta   90.00
_cell.angle_gamma   90.00
#
_symmetry.space_group_name_H-M   'P 1'
#
loop_
_entity.id
_entity.type
_entity.pdbx_description
1 polymer ?
#
loop_
_entity_poly.entity_id
_entity_poly.type
_entity_poly.pdbx_seq_one_letter_code
_entity_poly.pdbx_strand_id
1 'polypeptide(L)'
;LRAVGDSGYLHSFERREEFADIARGNVETIFGGPHPAWQITLGDFQEQVVEHEEPGSVDRVVLDMLAPWECLDAVATVLGAGGVWISYVATVTQLSRTAEAIRADGRFTEPEGWESMVRGWHLEGLAVRPDHRMVAHTGFLLTTRRLADGAVGFTPKRRPSKTGFSEEDLNAWTPQAVGEREVSDKRLRRVARDAASTIQRGSLPPEEAQARRDAIADGGTVE
;
A
#
# COMPACT_ATOMS: atom_id res chain seq x y z
N LEU A 1 -7.53 9.38 1.60
CA LEU A 1 -7.99 10.32 2.65
C LEU A 1 -9.48 10.26 2.89
N ARG A 2 -10.35 10.33 1.87
CA ARG A 2 -11.82 10.15 2.09
C ARG A 2 -12.19 8.85 2.83
N ALA A 3 -11.44 7.76 2.61
CA ALA A 3 -11.71 6.46 3.22
C ALA A 3 -11.50 6.41 4.75
N VAL A 4 -10.75 7.35 5.35
CA VAL A 4 -10.58 7.40 6.81
C VAL A 4 -11.70 8.18 7.51
N GLY A 5 -12.58 8.83 6.74
CA GLY A 5 -13.67 9.66 7.28
C GLY A 5 -13.17 10.90 8.02
N ASP A 6 -14.09 11.59 8.68
CA ASP A 6 -13.80 12.88 9.34
C ASP A 6 -13.09 12.73 10.68
N SER A 7 -13.20 11.56 11.31
CA SER A 7 -12.60 11.27 12.62
C SER A 7 -11.36 10.37 12.55
N GLY A 8 -10.98 9.92 11.36
CA GLY A 8 -9.78 9.10 11.15
C GLY A 8 -8.61 9.91 10.63
N TYR A 9 -7.46 9.26 10.52
CA TYR A 9 -6.25 9.83 9.91
C TYR A 9 -5.49 8.78 9.11
N LEU A 10 -4.59 9.24 8.26
CA LEU A 10 -3.61 8.43 7.56
C LEU A 10 -2.22 8.92 7.92
N HIS A 11 -1.38 8.02 8.43
CA HIS A 11 0.04 8.26 8.60
C HIS A 11 0.81 7.50 7.52
N SER A 12 1.51 8.24 6.66
CA SER A 12 2.39 7.68 5.63
C SER A 12 3.85 7.75 6.06
N PHE A 13 4.64 6.73 5.74
CA PHE A 13 6.07 6.68 6.01
C PHE A 13 6.81 6.53 4.69
N GLU A 14 7.81 7.39 4.44
CA GLU A 14 8.56 7.39 3.19
C GLU A 14 10.04 7.63 3.47
N ARG A 15 10.91 6.78 2.93
CA ARG A 15 12.36 6.85 3.15
C ARG A 15 13.04 7.94 2.33
N ARG A 16 12.43 8.32 1.20
CA ARG A 16 13.03 9.19 0.20
C ARG A 16 12.31 10.53 0.18
N GLU A 17 13.01 11.57 0.61
CA GLU A 17 12.47 12.92 0.74
C GLU A 17 11.80 13.41 -0.54
N GLU A 18 12.38 13.12 -1.71
CA GLU A 18 11.80 13.55 -2.98
C GLU A 18 10.42 12.91 -3.26
N PHE A 19 10.17 11.69 -2.76
CA PHE A 19 8.86 11.06 -2.88
C PHE A 19 7.86 11.60 -1.87
N ALA A 20 8.32 11.94 -0.66
CA ALA A 20 7.47 12.59 0.32
C ALA A 20 7.01 13.97 -0.18
N ASP A 21 7.90 14.72 -0.84
CA ASP A 21 7.56 16.01 -1.46
C ASP A 21 6.52 15.85 -2.58
N ILE A 22 6.70 14.83 -3.44
CA ILE A 22 5.74 14.50 -4.50
C ILE A 22 4.38 14.13 -3.91
N ALA A 23 4.37 13.29 -2.87
CA ALA A 23 3.14 12.90 -2.20
C ALA A 23 2.43 14.13 -1.61
N ARG A 24 3.18 15.01 -0.93
CA ARG A 24 2.65 16.27 -0.37
C ARG A 24 2.00 17.13 -1.44
N GLY A 25 2.74 17.38 -2.53
CA GLY A 25 2.23 18.13 -3.66
C GLY A 25 0.97 17.53 -4.29
N ASN A 26 0.92 16.21 -4.45
CA ASN A 26 -0.25 15.52 -5.03
C ASN A 26 -1.48 15.65 -4.13
N VAL A 27 -1.34 15.46 -2.81
CA VAL A 27 -2.45 15.63 -1.87
C VAL A 27 -2.91 17.08 -1.84
N GLU A 28 -1.99 18.03 -1.72
CA GLU A 28 -2.34 19.46 -1.69
C GLU A 28 -3.04 19.91 -2.98
N THR A 29 -2.64 19.38 -4.13
CA THR A 29 -3.31 19.67 -5.42
C THR A 29 -4.75 19.17 -5.44
N ILE A 30 -5.00 17.97 -4.89
CA ILE A 30 -6.36 17.38 -4.87
C ILE A 30 -7.28 18.11 -3.88
N PHE A 31 -6.75 18.54 -2.74
CA PHE A 31 -7.54 19.09 -1.63
C PHE A 31 -7.45 20.63 -1.47
N GLY A 32 -6.65 21.31 -2.30
CA GLY A 32 -6.49 22.78 -2.25
C GLY A 32 -5.59 23.28 -1.10
N GLY A 33 -4.75 22.40 -0.54
CA GLY A 33 -3.85 22.66 0.57
C GLY A 33 -3.59 21.41 1.44
N PRO A 34 -2.81 21.56 2.53
CA PRO A 34 -2.52 20.46 3.45
C PRO A 34 -3.81 19.88 4.04
N HIS A 35 -3.88 18.55 4.16
CA HIS A 35 -5.06 17.87 4.68
C HIS A 35 -4.86 17.47 6.15
N PRO A 36 -5.74 17.86 7.09
CA PRO A 36 -5.52 17.65 8.53
C PRO A 36 -5.51 16.17 8.93
N ALA A 37 -6.27 15.32 8.23
CA ALA A 37 -6.28 13.87 8.45
C ALA A 37 -5.08 13.13 7.81
N TRP A 38 -4.06 13.84 7.32
CA TRP A 38 -2.90 13.20 6.70
C TRP A 38 -1.59 13.76 7.21
N GLN A 39 -0.69 12.86 7.59
CA GLN A 39 0.67 13.18 7.98
C GLN A 39 1.65 12.24 7.28
N ILE A 40 2.86 12.74 7.05
CA ILE A 40 3.94 11.98 6.42
C ILE A 40 5.22 12.12 7.23
N THR A 41 5.84 11.00 7.57
CA THR A 41 7.11 10.92 8.32
C THR A 41 8.21 10.38 7.41
N LEU A 42 9.38 11.00 7.47
CA LEU A 42 10.55 10.57 6.73
C LEU A 42 11.32 9.51 7.51
N GLY A 43 11.61 8.38 6.85
CA GLY A 43 12.41 7.32 7.44
C GLY A 43 11.90 5.93 7.09
N ASP A 44 12.58 4.93 7.65
CA ASP A 44 12.21 3.53 7.46
C ASP A 44 10.95 3.20 8.28
N PHE A 45 9.97 2.55 7.65
CA PHE A 45 8.68 2.27 8.29
C PHE A 45 8.86 1.44 9.57
N GLN A 46 9.76 0.46 9.55
CA GLN A 46 9.97 -0.49 10.64
C GLN A 46 10.41 0.21 11.93
N GLU A 47 11.16 1.30 11.78
CA GLU A 47 11.67 2.10 12.89
C GLU A 47 10.68 3.20 13.26
N GLN A 48 10.21 3.96 12.27
CA GLN A 48 9.45 5.18 12.53
C GLN A 48 8.02 4.91 13.01
N VAL A 49 7.37 3.83 12.55
CA VAL A 49 5.97 3.60 12.92
C VAL A 49 5.81 3.32 14.42
N VAL A 50 6.77 2.62 15.04
CA VAL A 50 6.72 2.29 16.47
C VAL A 50 7.12 3.47 17.37
N GLU A 51 7.82 4.47 16.82
CA GLU A 51 8.14 5.72 17.52
C GLU A 51 6.94 6.69 17.53
N HIS A 52 6.11 6.63 16.49
CA HIS A 52 5.04 7.59 16.26
C HIS A 52 3.64 7.08 16.60
N GLU A 53 3.41 5.78 16.62
CA GLU A 53 2.11 5.16 16.87
C GLU A 53 2.15 4.30 18.14
N GLU A 54 1.14 4.43 18.99
CA GLU A 54 1.01 3.62 20.19
C GLU A 54 0.74 2.15 19.84
N PRO A 55 1.19 1.18 20.65
CA PRO A 55 0.89 -0.23 20.42
C PRO A 55 -0.61 -0.49 20.31
N GLY A 56 -1.03 -1.20 19.25
CA GLY A 56 -2.43 -1.54 19.00
C GLY A 56 -3.34 -0.37 18.60
N SER A 57 -2.81 0.81 18.33
CA SER A 57 -3.59 2.01 17.98
C SER A 57 -4.06 2.05 16.51
N VAL A 58 -3.43 1.28 15.64
CA VAL A 58 -3.67 1.33 14.19
C VAL A 58 -4.66 0.25 13.77
N ASP A 59 -5.70 0.64 13.03
CA ASP A 59 -6.70 -0.29 12.50
C ASP A 59 -6.22 -1.05 11.26
N ARG A 60 -5.44 -0.39 10.40
CA ARG A 60 -5.08 -0.87 9.06
C ARG A 60 -3.65 -0.47 8.71
N VAL A 61 -2.88 -1.41 8.19
CA VAL A 61 -1.56 -1.15 7.60
C VAL A 61 -1.59 -1.54 6.12
N VAL A 62 -1.08 -0.66 5.26
CA VAL A 62 -0.89 -0.93 3.83
C VAL A 62 0.59 -0.75 3.50
N LEU A 63 1.24 -1.81 3.02
CA LEU A 63 2.64 -1.78 2.60
C LEU A 63 2.74 -1.91 1.08
N ASP A 64 3.28 -0.90 0.42
CA ASP A 64 3.65 -0.91 -1.00
C ASP A 64 5.16 -0.63 -1.08
N MET A 65 5.94 -1.70 -0.90
CA MET A 65 7.39 -1.63 -0.82
C MET A 65 8.03 -2.95 -1.25
N LEU A 66 9.35 -2.94 -1.47
CA LEU A 66 10.06 -4.11 -1.97
C LEU A 66 10.16 -5.26 -0.95
N ALA A 67 10.22 -4.95 0.36
CA ALA A 67 10.50 -5.93 1.41
C ALA A 67 9.49 -5.87 2.59
N PRO A 68 8.18 -6.08 2.35
CA PRO A 68 7.18 -6.05 3.43
C PRO A 68 7.40 -7.15 4.48
N TRP A 69 8.12 -8.23 4.15
CA TRP A 69 8.52 -9.29 5.10
C TRP A 69 9.56 -8.84 6.15
N GLU A 70 10.06 -7.61 6.08
CA GLU A 70 10.95 -7.05 7.12
C GLU A 70 10.16 -6.25 8.16
N CYS A 71 8.86 -6.02 7.94
CA CYS A 71 8.02 -5.15 8.74
C CYS A 71 7.18 -5.87 9.81
N LEU A 72 7.34 -7.19 9.98
CA LEU A 72 6.42 -8.01 10.78
C LEU A 72 6.29 -7.51 12.22
N ASP A 73 7.41 -7.23 12.87
CA ASP A 73 7.41 -6.76 14.27
C ASP A 73 6.75 -5.40 14.41
N ALA A 74 7.08 -4.46 13.54
CA ALA A 74 6.51 -3.13 13.53
C ALA A 74 4.99 -3.19 13.30
N VAL A 75 4.53 -3.94 12.29
CA VAL A 75 3.12 -4.14 11.99
C VAL A 75 2.39 -4.83 13.15
N ALA A 76 2.96 -5.88 13.73
CA ALA A 76 2.36 -6.63 14.84
C ALA A 76 2.25 -5.79 16.12
N THR A 77 3.13 -4.81 16.29
CA THR A 77 3.16 -3.88 17.43
C THR A 77 2.06 -2.85 17.32
N VAL A 78 1.94 -2.16 16.18
CA VAL A 78 1.03 -1.02 16.03
C VAL A 78 -0.40 -1.44 15.66
N LEU A 79 -0.60 -2.58 15.01
CA LEU A 79 -1.94 -3.06 14.67
C LEU A 79 -2.71 -3.53 15.90
N GLY A 80 -3.92 -3.02 16.08
CA GLY A 80 -4.88 -3.55 17.03
C GLY A 80 -5.28 -5.00 16.71
N ALA A 81 -5.75 -5.74 17.72
CA ALA A 81 -6.27 -7.09 17.52
C ALA A 81 -7.43 -7.09 16.51
N GLY A 82 -7.34 -7.94 15.49
CA GLY A 82 -8.29 -7.98 14.37
C GLY A 82 -8.06 -6.93 13.29
N GLY A 83 -7.07 -6.03 13.46
CA GLY A 83 -6.60 -5.08 12.46
C GLY A 83 -6.11 -5.78 11.20
N VAL A 84 -6.15 -5.08 10.06
CA VAL A 84 -5.87 -5.68 8.74
C VAL A 84 -4.54 -5.17 8.20
N TRP A 85 -3.71 -6.09 7.75
CA TRP A 85 -2.51 -5.80 6.98
C TRP A 85 -2.76 -6.16 5.51
N ILE A 86 -2.51 -5.21 4.62
CA ILE A 86 -2.50 -5.36 3.17
C ILE A 86 -1.08 -5.12 2.66
N SER A 87 -0.56 -6.01 1.82
CA SER A 87 0.68 -5.78 1.06
C SER A 87 0.38 -5.76 -0.43
N TYR A 88 0.88 -4.75 -1.13
CA TYR A 88 0.92 -4.70 -2.58
C TYR A 88 2.34 -5.05 -3.05
N VAL A 89 2.47 -6.15 -3.80
CA VAL A 89 3.78 -6.66 -4.25
C VAL A 89 3.76 -6.98 -5.74
N ALA A 90 4.86 -6.67 -6.44
CA ALA A 90 4.89 -6.77 -7.90
C ALA A 90 5.30 -8.16 -8.40
N THR A 91 5.92 -8.99 -7.57
CA THR A 91 6.47 -10.28 -8.00
C THR A 91 5.92 -11.44 -7.17
N VAL A 92 5.86 -12.62 -7.79
CA VAL A 92 5.43 -13.85 -7.11
C VAL A 92 6.43 -14.28 -6.03
N THR A 93 7.70 -13.93 -6.16
CA THR A 93 8.74 -14.19 -5.15
C THR A 93 8.52 -13.30 -3.92
N GLN A 94 8.20 -12.01 -4.11
CA GLN A 94 7.80 -11.12 -3.03
C GLN A 94 6.53 -11.62 -2.33
N LEU A 95 5.51 -12.02 -3.11
CA LEU A 95 4.26 -12.58 -2.58
C LEU A 95 4.53 -13.83 -1.73
N SER A 96 5.30 -14.77 -2.27
CA SER A 96 5.67 -16.01 -1.59
C SER A 96 6.42 -15.74 -0.29
N ARG A 97 7.46 -14.90 -0.33
CA ARG A 97 8.29 -14.59 0.83
C ARG A 97 7.49 -13.90 1.94
N THR A 98 6.62 -12.96 1.57
CA THR A 98 5.74 -12.26 2.52
C THR A 98 4.77 -13.24 3.18
N ALA A 99 4.14 -14.12 2.39
CA ALA A 99 3.19 -15.10 2.92
C ALA A 99 3.85 -16.10 3.88
N GLU A 100 5.03 -16.62 3.54
CA GLU A 100 5.76 -17.55 4.41
C GLU A 100 6.28 -16.86 5.68
N ALA A 101 6.77 -15.62 5.60
CA ALA A 101 7.16 -14.86 6.78
C ALA A 101 5.96 -14.67 7.74
N ILE A 102 4.80 -14.26 7.23
CA ILE A 102 3.57 -14.10 8.02
C ILE A 102 3.15 -15.43 8.69
N ARG A 103 3.27 -16.55 7.98
CA ARG A 103 2.97 -17.89 8.52
C ARG A 103 3.93 -18.30 9.63
N ALA A 104 5.23 -18.08 9.42
CA ALA A 104 6.27 -18.43 10.38
C ALA A 104 6.15 -17.61 11.67
N ASP A 105 5.71 -16.36 11.56
CA ASP A 105 5.51 -15.45 12.69
C ASP A 105 4.39 -15.88 13.64
N GLY A 106 3.26 -16.31 13.08
CA GLY A 106 2.13 -16.84 13.85
C GLY A 106 1.28 -15.80 14.59
N ARG A 107 1.61 -14.50 14.58
CA ARG A 107 0.75 -13.43 15.17
C ARG A 107 -0.35 -12.95 14.23
N PHE A 108 -0.43 -13.51 13.03
CA PHE A 108 -1.40 -13.14 12.00
C PHE A 108 -2.20 -14.36 11.53
N THR A 109 -3.34 -14.11 10.91
CA THR A 109 -4.13 -15.16 10.25
C THR A 109 -3.41 -15.69 9.00
N GLU A 110 -3.90 -16.80 8.44
CA GLU A 110 -3.42 -17.29 7.15
C GLU A 110 -3.53 -16.18 6.08
N PRO A 111 -2.42 -15.84 5.39
CA PRO A 111 -2.44 -14.79 4.39
C PRO A 111 -3.16 -15.24 3.12
N GLU A 112 -4.03 -14.37 2.60
CA GLU A 112 -4.76 -14.55 1.34
C GLU A 112 -4.15 -13.65 0.25
N GLY A 113 -3.64 -14.24 -0.81
CA GLY A 113 -3.08 -13.55 -1.97
C GLY A 113 -3.99 -13.63 -3.19
N TRP A 114 -4.22 -12.52 -3.87
CA TRP A 114 -5.01 -12.45 -5.10
C TRP A 114 -4.51 -11.32 -6.04
N GLU A 115 -4.92 -11.36 -7.30
CA GLU A 115 -4.73 -10.27 -8.27
C GLU A 115 -6.02 -10.03 -9.05
N SER A 116 -6.13 -8.87 -9.69
CA SER A 116 -7.28 -8.56 -10.56
C SER A 116 -6.84 -8.21 -11.97
N MET A 117 -7.66 -8.64 -12.93
CA MET A 117 -7.50 -8.34 -14.34
C MET A 117 -8.71 -7.53 -14.82
N VAL A 118 -8.48 -6.28 -15.21
CA VAL A 118 -9.52 -5.41 -15.77
C VAL A 118 -9.41 -5.40 -17.29
N ARG A 119 -10.46 -5.86 -17.97
CA ARG A 119 -10.50 -5.95 -19.43
C ARG A 119 -11.57 -5.03 -20.01
N GLY A 120 -11.14 -4.03 -20.76
CA GLY A 120 -12.00 -3.10 -21.48
C GLY A 120 -12.78 -3.78 -22.61
N TRP A 121 -13.90 -3.19 -22.97
CA TRP A 121 -14.75 -3.60 -24.08
C TRP A 121 -14.94 -2.44 -25.04
N HIS A 122 -14.79 -2.74 -26.33
CA HIS A 122 -15.16 -1.86 -27.41
C HIS A 122 -16.66 -2.01 -27.69
N LEU A 123 -17.38 -0.89 -27.63
CA LEU A 123 -18.84 -0.84 -27.79
C LEU A 123 -19.21 0.17 -28.89
N GLU A 124 -19.16 -0.25 -30.15
CA GLU A 124 -19.51 0.60 -31.29
C GLU A 124 -20.49 -0.12 -32.25
N GLY A 125 -21.78 0.23 -32.19
CA GLY A 125 -22.81 -0.37 -33.04
C GLY A 125 -22.87 -1.90 -32.91
N LEU A 126 -22.61 -2.62 -34.01
CA LEU A 126 -22.53 -4.10 -34.02
C LEU A 126 -21.15 -4.62 -33.62
N ALA A 127 -20.14 -3.76 -33.51
CA ALA A 127 -18.80 -4.12 -33.06
C ALA A 127 -18.74 -4.09 -31.52
N VAL A 128 -19.36 -5.08 -30.88
CA VAL A 128 -19.27 -5.32 -29.44
C VAL A 128 -18.30 -6.46 -29.18
N ARG A 129 -17.12 -6.15 -28.64
CA ARG A 129 -16.07 -7.15 -28.36
C ARG A 129 -15.09 -6.64 -27.29
N PRO A 130 -14.31 -7.53 -26.66
CA PRO A 130 -13.22 -7.08 -25.80
C PRO A 130 -12.16 -6.29 -26.56
N ASP A 131 -11.45 -5.43 -25.84
CA ASP A 131 -10.29 -4.73 -26.39
C ASP A 131 -9.17 -5.70 -26.75
N HIS A 132 -8.39 -5.31 -27.78
CA HIS A 132 -7.27 -6.11 -28.28
C HIS A 132 -6.04 -6.09 -27.35
N ARG A 133 -5.96 -5.09 -26.45
CA ARG A 133 -4.87 -4.94 -25.49
C ARG A 133 -5.45 -4.69 -24.11
N MET A 134 -4.76 -5.17 -23.09
CA MET A 134 -5.06 -4.89 -21.70
C MET A 134 -3.76 -4.86 -20.88
N VAL A 135 -3.83 -4.27 -19.70
CA VAL A 135 -2.78 -4.43 -18.70
C VAL A 135 -2.93 -5.82 -18.09
N ALA A 136 -1.95 -6.69 -18.34
CA ALA A 136 -2.01 -8.08 -17.92
C ALA A 136 -1.68 -8.27 -16.43
N HIS A 137 -0.85 -7.39 -15.86
CA HIS A 137 -0.45 -7.48 -14.46
C HIS A 137 -0.05 -6.10 -13.94
N THR A 138 -0.33 -5.86 -12.66
CA THR A 138 0.08 -4.66 -11.93
C THR A 138 0.83 -5.05 -10.67
N GLY A 139 0.21 -5.88 -9.84
CA GLY A 139 0.76 -6.48 -8.65
C GLY A 139 -0.24 -7.45 -8.04
N PHE A 140 0.21 -8.16 -7.02
CA PHE A 140 -0.60 -8.99 -6.15
C PHE A 140 -0.98 -8.18 -4.91
N LEU A 141 -2.18 -8.44 -4.40
CA LEU A 141 -2.60 -8.03 -3.07
C LEU A 141 -2.55 -9.23 -2.15
N LEU A 142 -1.82 -9.09 -1.04
CA LEU A 142 -1.84 -10.03 0.06
C LEU A 142 -2.57 -9.38 1.24
N THR A 143 -3.48 -10.12 1.87
CA THR A 143 -4.22 -9.65 3.03
C THR A 143 -4.09 -10.63 4.19
N THR A 144 -3.97 -10.10 5.40
CA THR A 144 -4.02 -10.88 6.64
C THR A 144 -4.55 -10.02 7.79
N ARG A 145 -4.89 -10.64 8.92
CA ARG A 145 -5.39 -9.97 10.12
C ARG A 145 -4.53 -10.28 11.33
N ARG A 146 -4.30 -9.28 12.18
CA ARG A 146 -3.62 -9.43 13.46
C ARG A 146 -4.46 -10.28 14.41
N LEU A 147 -3.89 -11.33 14.97
CA LEU A 147 -4.53 -12.11 16.04
C LEU A 147 -4.50 -11.32 17.35
N ALA A 148 -5.34 -11.67 18.32
CA ALA A 148 -5.16 -11.16 19.68
C ALA A 148 -3.92 -11.82 20.34
N ASP A 149 -3.32 -11.18 21.33
CA ASP A 149 -2.18 -11.75 22.03
C ASP A 149 -2.54 -13.08 22.72
N GLY A 150 -1.69 -14.09 22.54
CA GLY A 150 -1.93 -15.45 23.02
C GLY A 150 -2.98 -16.24 22.24
N ALA A 151 -3.64 -15.65 21.24
CA ALA A 151 -4.55 -16.38 20.37
C ALA A 151 -3.76 -17.24 19.38
N VAL A 152 -4.18 -18.50 19.23
CA VAL A 152 -3.65 -19.41 18.22
C VAL A 152 -4.56 -19.35 16.99
N GLY A 153 -3.99 -19.01 15.84
CA GLY A 153 -4.73 -18.98 14.58
C GLY A 153 -5.26 -20.36 14.18
N PHE A 154 -6.40 -20.39 13.49
CA PHE A 154 -6.86 -21.62 12.85
C PHE A 154 -5.95 -21.93 11.67
N THR A 155 -5.04 -22.89 11.82
CA THR A 155 -4.26 -23.40 10.68
C THR A 155 -5.17 -24.25 9.81
N PRO A 156 -5.40 -23.90 8.52
CA PRO A 156 -6.12 -24.78 7.62
C PRO A 156 -5.39 -26.13 7.55
N LYS A 157 -6.11 -27.25 7.72
CA LYS A 157 -5.52 -28.58 7.52
C LYS A 157 -5.08 -28.70 6.06
N ARG A 158 -3.81 -28.42 5.77
CA ARG A 158 -3.21 -28.71 4.48
C ARG A 158 -3.08 -30.21 4.35
N ARG A 159 -3.49 -30.76 3.20
CA ARG A 159 -3.10 -32.13 2.85
C ARG A 159 -1.57 -32.15 2.80
N PRO A 160 -0.90 -33.08 3.50
CA PRO A 160 0.54 -33.19 3.39
C PRO A 160 0.88 -33.46 1.92
N SER A 161 1.48 -32.49 1.24
CA SER A 161 2.23 -32.78 0.03
C SER A 161 3.37 -33.71 0.45
N LYS A 162 3.69 -34.71 -0.37
CA LYS A 162 4.82 -35.63 -0.11
C LYS A 162 6.20 -34.92 -0.12
N THR A 163 6.22 -33.61 -0.30
CA THR A 163 7.38 -32.73 -0.31
C THR A 163 7.11 -31.58 0.65
N GLY A 164 7.76 -31.59 1.81
CA GLY A 164 8.04 -30.35 2.52
C GLY A 164 9.16 -29.64 1.76
N PHE A 165 9.10 -28.32 1.66
CA PHE A 165 10.18 -27.54 1.05
C PHE A 165 11.24 -27.28 2.12
N SER A 166 12.52 -27.47 1.79
CA SER A 166 13.62 -27.13 2.68
C SER A 166 13.83 -25.61 2.76
N GLU A 167 14.52 -25.12 3.78
CA GLU A 167 14.93 -23.70 3.84
C GLU A 167 15.79 -23.30 2.63
N GLU A 168 16.59 -24.24 2.11
CA GLU A 168 17.38 -24.03 0.90
C GLU A 168 16.49 -23.80 -0.33
N ASP A 169 15.42 -24.60 -0.49
CA ASP A 169 14.43 -24.43 -1.56
C ASP A 169 13.73 -23.07 -1.48
N LEU A 170 13.36 -22.64 -0.26
CA LEU A 170 12.72 -21.35 -0.03
C LEU A 170 13.67 -20.18 -0.33
N ASN A 171 14.93 -20.28 0.08
CA ASN A 171 15.94 -19.24 -0.13
C ASN A 171 16.32 -19.09 -1.61
N ALA A 172 16.34 -20.18 -2.37
CA ALA A 172 16.55 -20.18 -3.81
C ALA A 172 15.45 -19.40 -4.56
N TRP A 173 14.26 -19.24 -3.96
CA TRP A 173 13.11 -18.55 -4.53
C TRP A 173 12.85 -17.17 -3.90
N THR A 174 13.88 -16.52 -3.39
CA THR A 174 13.78 -15.15 -2.88
C THR A 174 13.93 -14.11 -4.01
N PRO A 175 13.33 -12.91 -3.86
CA PRO A 175 13.48 -11.82 -4.84
C PRO A 175 14.94 -11.50 -5.21
N GLN A 176 15.83 -11.51 -4.21
CA GLN A 176 17.26 -11.28 -4.38
C GLN A 176 17.93 -12.42 -5.15
N ALA A 177 17.55 -13.68 -4.89
CA ALA A 177 18.10 -14.84 -5.58
C ALA A 177 17.66 -14.93 -7.05
N VAL A 178 16.44 -14.48 -7.37
CA VAL A 178 15.87 -14.53 -8.73
C VAL A 178 16.25 -13.29 -9.58
N GLY A 179 16.83 -12.26 -8.95
CA GLY A 179 17.31 -11.05 -9.60
C GLY A 179 16.20 -10.05 -9.92
N GLU A 180 15.85 -9.20 -8.94
CA GLU A 180 14.89 -8.12 -9.15
C GLU A 180 15.50 -6.90 -9.86
N ARG A 181 14.69 -6.25 -10.72
CA ARG A 181 15.06 -4.98 -11.37
C ARG A 181 14.70 -3.82 -10.47
N GLU A 182 15.70 -3.09 -9.98
CA GLU A 182 15.50 -1.82 -9.30
C GLU A 182 15.00 -0.73 -10.27
N VAL A 183 14.13 0.14 -9.77
CA VAL A 183 13.66 1.30 -10.55
C VAL A 183 14.78 2.35 -10.59
N SER A 184 15.26 2.68 -11.80
CA SER A 184 16.39 3.61 -11.94
C SER A 184 16.08 5.04 -11.49
N ASP A 185 17.04 5.70 -10.84
CA ASP A 185 17.00 7.10 -10.41
C ASP A 185 16.52 8.07 -11.50
N LYS A 186 16.88 7.80 -12.75
CA LYS A 186 16.44 8.60 -13.90
C LYS A 186 14.93 8.56 -14.09
N ARG A 187 14.32 7.38 -13.93
CA ARG A 187 12.85 7.23 -14.01
C ARG A 187 12.19 7.94 -12.83
N LEU A 188 12.80 7.86 -11.65
CA LEU A 188 12.34 8.47 -10.41
C LEU A 188 12.31 10.00 -10.51
N ARG A 189 13.40 10.62 -10.97
CA ARG A 189 13.48 12.07 -11.21
C ARG A 189 12.52 12.58 -12.28
N ARG A 190 12.14 11.74 -13.25
CA ARG A 190 11.14 12.10 -14.26
C ARG A 190 9.75 12.16 -13.63
N VAL A 191 9.35 11.12 -12.89
CA VAL A 191 8.06 11.10 -12.17
C VAL A 191 7.95 12.29 -11.20
N ALA A 192 9.04 12.63 -10.52
CA ALA A 192 9.12 13.80 -9.64
C ALA A 192 8.82 15.13 -10.36
N ARG A 193 9.46 15.36 -11.51
CA ARG A 193 9.21 16.56 -12.31
C ARG A 193 7.80 16.60 -12.85
N ASP A 194 7.27 15.47 -13.29
CA ASP A 194 5.92 15.39 -13.83
C ASP A 194 4.89 15.75 -12.74
N ALA A 195 5.03 15.23 -11.52
CA ALA A 195 4.20 15.58 -10.37
C ALA A 195 4.31 17.08 -10.02
N ALA A 196 5.53 17.64 -9.92
CA ALA A 196 5.72 19.07 -9.64
C ALA A 196 5.10 19.98 -10.72
N SER A 197 5.16 19.55 -11.99
CA SER A 197 4.51 20.28 -13.10
C SER A 197 2.98 20.20 -13.07
N THR A 198 2.43 19.15 -12.46
CA THR A 198 1.00 19.00 -12.21
C THR A 198 0.55 19.91 -11.08
N ILE A 199 1.37 20.13 -10.04
CA ILE A 199 1.09 21.12 -8.98
C ILE A 199 0.96 22.52 -9.58
N GLN A 200 1.90 22.94 -10.44
CA GLN A 200 1.83 24.25 -11.09
C GLN A 200 0.64 24.42 -12.05
N ARG A 201 0.13 23.32 -12.61
CA ARG A 201 -1.02 23.35 -13.55
C ARG A 201 -2.37 23.13 -12.87
N GLY A 202 -2.39 22.42 -11.75
CA GLY A 202 -3.58 22.06 -10.98
C GLY A 202 -3.81 22.92 -9.74
N SER A 203 -2.87 23.82 -9.38
CA SER A 203 -3.05 24.82 -8.35
C SER A 203 -4.20 25.75 -8.75
N LEU A 204 -5.34 25.60 -8.08
CA LEU A 204 -6.43 26.57 -8.16
C LEU A 204 -5.89 27.95 -7.73
N PRO A 205 -6.37 29.05 -8.34
CA PRO A 205 -6.12 30.39 -7.84
C PRO A 205 -6.39 30.45 -6.33
N PRO A 206 -5.59 31.19 -5.54
CA PRO A 206 -5.70 31.22 -4.08
C PRO A 206 -7.12 31.52 -3.57
N GLU A 207 -7.87 32.34 -4.30
CA GLU A 207 -9.26 32.69 -4.00
C GLU A 207 -10.24 31.51 -4.20
N GLU A 208 -10.06 30.69 -5.23
CA GLU A 208 -10.86 29.47 -5.45
C GLU A 208 -10.49 28.35 -4.46
N ALA A 209 -9.21 28.23 -4.12
CA ALA A 209 -8.77 27.31 -3.08
C ALA A 209 -9.38 27.68 -1.72
N GLN A 210 -9.45 28.97 -1.39
CA GLN A 210 -10.07 29.47 -0.16
C GLN A 210 -11.59 29.25 -0.16
N ALA A 211 -12.29 29.56 -1.27
CA ALA A 211 -13.73 29.33 -1.39
C ALA A 211 -14.12 27.85 -1.25
N ARG A 212 -13.27 26.92 -1.74
CA ARG A 212 -13.47 25.48 -1.52
C ARG A 212 -13.24 25.05 -0.08
N ARG A 213 -12.27 25.64 0.63
CA ARG A 213 -12.07 25.39 2.07
C ARG A 213 -13.28 25.84 2.88
N ASP A 214 -13.81 27.01 2.57
CA ASP A 214 -14.98 27.57 3.26
C ASP A 214 -16.24 26.72 2.98
N ALA A 215 -16.41 26.23 1.74
CA ALA A 215 -17.52 25.33 1.37
C ALA A 215 -17.45 23.96 2.07
N ILE A 216 -16.25 23.40 2.26
CA ILE A 216 -16.04 22.13 2.98
C ILE A 216 -16.24 22.33 4.48
N ALA A 217 -15.83 23.47 5.05
CA ALA A 217 -16.02 23.79 6.46
C ALA A 217 -17.50 23.98 6.85
N ASP A 218 -18.32 24.51 5.94
CA ASP A 218 -19.76 24.71 6.15
C ASP A 218 -20.63 23.46 5.80
N GLY A 219 -20.00 22.30 5.57
CA GLY A 219 -20.73 21.04 5.34
C GLY A 219 -21.38 20.91 3.95
N GLY A 220 -20.95 21.72 2.98
CA GLY A 220 -21.43 21.66 1.61
C GLY A 220 -20.73 20.60 0.76
N THR A 221 -21.49 19.72 0.11
CA THR A 221 -20.98 18.84 -0.95
C THR A 221 -20.71 19.65 -2.22
N VAL A 222 -19.44 19.66 -2.66
CA VAL A 222 -19.04 20.22 -3.96
C VAL A 222 -19.20 19.11 -5.02
N GLU A 223 -20.09 19.31 -6.00
CA GLU A 223 -20.15 18.50 -7.25
C GLU A 223 -18.90 18.69 -8.11
#